data_AF-A0A971N128-F1
#
_entry.id   AF-A0A971N128-F1
#
_cell.length_a   1.000
_cell.length_b   1.000
_cell.length_c   1.000
_cell.angle_alpha   90.00
_cell.angle_beta   90.00
_cell.angle_gamma   90.00
#
_symmetry.space_group_name_H-M   'P 1'
#
loop_
_entity.id
_entity.type
_entity.pdbx_description
1 polymer ?
#
loop_
_entity_poly.entity_id
_entity_poly.type
_entity_poly.pdbx_seq_one_letter_code
_entity_poly.pdbx_strand_id
1 'polypeptide(L)'
;TDSIDIANAIARSIRQSGGGFQYIKTGGVELKEKGIVQVTMNITDFTKNPIYRVFETVKMEAKRYGVPILGSEIIGLAPMGALVDTAAYYLGLHDFDISKLIESALIE
;
A
#
# COMPACT_ATOMS: atom_id res chain seq x y z
N THR A 1 11.15 8.81 10.23
CA THR A 1 11.50 10.22 9.95
C THR A 1 10.27 11.07 10.15
N ASP A 2 10.47 12.33 10.49
CA ASP A 2 9.49 13.41 10.55
C ASP A 2 9.58 14.35 9.32
N SER A 3 10.46 14.05 8.36
CA SER A 3 10.65 14.87 7.15
C SER A 3 9.50 14.69 6.15
N ILE A 4 8.62 15.68 6.08
CA ILE A 4 7.50 15.72 5.14
C ILE A 4 7.96 15.77 3.68
N ASP A 5 9.14 16.33 3.42
CA ASP A 5 9.72 16.40 2.08
C ASP A 5 10.06 15.01 1.54
N ILE A 6 10.58 14.11 2.40
CA ILE A 6 10.85 12.73 2.02
C ILE A 6 9.54 12.00 1.72
N ALA A 7 8.52 12.13 2.59
CA ALA A 7 7.22 11.51 2.34
C ALA A 7 6.57 12.02 1.04
N ASN A 8 6.65 13.32 0.77
CA ASN A 8 6.15 13.92 -0.47
C ASN A 8 6.94 13.47 -1.71
N ALA A 9 8.26 13.31 -1.60
CA ALA A 9 9.08 12.79 -2.69
C ALA A 9 8.70 11.35 -3.04
N ILE A 10 8.57 10.48 -2.03
CA ILE A 10 8.10 9.10 -2.20
C ILE A 10 6.69 9.10 -2.80
N ALA A 11 5.76 9.88 -2.24
CA ALA A 11 4.41 9.99 -2.76
C ALA A 11 4.41 10.38 -4.25
N ARG A 12 5.17 11.40 -4.65
CA ARG A 12 5.28 11.85 -6.05
C ARG A 12 5.78 10.75 -7.00
N SER A 13 6.74 9.93 -6.58
CA SER A 13 7.27 8.83 -7.39
C SER A 13 6.22 7.75 -7.70
N ILE A 14 5.23 7.59 -6.82
CA ILE A 14 4.17 6.57 -6.92
C ILE A 14 2.93 7.13 -7.62
N ARG A 15 2.68 8.44 -7.49
CA ARG A 15 1.44 9.09 -7.92
C ARG A 15 1.25 9.01 -9.44
N GLN A 16 0.04 8.67 -9.88
CA GLN A 16 -0.31 8.65 -11.31
C GLN A 16 0.05 9.96 -12.04
N SER A 17 -0.28 11.11 -11.44
CA SER A 17 -0.01 12.43 -12.05
C SER A 17 1.49 12.75 -12.17
N GLY A 18 2.35 12.02 -11.45
CA GLY A 18 3.81 12.11 -11.56
C GLY A 18 4.42 11.07 -12.50
N GLY A 19 3.59 10.31 -13.24
CA GLY A 19 4.06 9.22 -14.10
C GLY A 19 4.24 7.88 -13.39
N GLY A 20 3.81 7.78 -12.12
CA GLY A 20 3.83 6.53 -11.36
C GLY A 20 2.70 5.58 -11.75
N PHE A 21 2.18 4.83 -10.78
CA PHE A 21 1.14 3.84 -11.01
C PHE A 21 -0.19 4.50 -11.40
N GLN A 22 -0.85 3.97 -12.43
CA GLN A 22 -2.23 4.30 -12.75
C GLN A 22 -3.15 3.91 -11.58
N TYR A 23 -4.29 4.56 -11.42
CA TYR A 23 -5.28 4.24 -10.38
C TYR A 23 -4.76 4.46 -8.95
N ILE A 24 -3.72 5.29 -8.76
CA ILE A 24 -3.18 5.64 -7.46
C ILE A 24 -3.08 7.15 -7.29
N LYS A 25 -3.64 7.63 -6.18
CA LYS A 25 -3.44 9.00 -5.67
C LYS A 25 -2.68 8.93 -4.36
N THR A 26 -1.66 9.75 -4.19
CA THR A 26 -0.81 9.73 -3.00
C THR A 26 -0.49 11.13 -2.49
N GLY A 27 -0.09 11.23 -1.22
CA GLY A 27 0.41 12.45 -0.59
C GLY A 27 1.27 12.15 0.64
N GLY A 28 2.03 13.13 1.11
CA GLY A 28 2.68 13.10 2.41
C GLY A 28 1.79 13.77 3.47
N VAL A 29 1.74 13.20 4.68
CA VAL A 29 1.05 13.77 5.83
C VAL A 29 1.94 13.68 7.07
N GLU A 30 1.93 14.72 7.90
CA GLU A 30 2.58 14.73 9.21
C GLU A 30 1.63 14.20 10.28
N LEU A 31 2.09 13.24 11.08
CA LEU A 31 1.43 12.79 12.29
C LEU A 31 2.17 13.35 13.50
N LYS A 32 1.88 14.62 13.82
CA LYS A 32 2.61 15.41 14.83
C LYS A 32 2.69 14.72 16.20
N GLU A 33 1.59 14.11 16.64
CA GLU A 33 1.51 13.40 17.93
C GLU A 33 2.44 12.19 18.01
N LYS A 34 2.77 11.58 16.86
CA LYS A 34 3.66 10.42 16.76
C LYS A 34 5.08 10.81 16.36
N GLY A 35 5.34 12.07 16.01
CA GLY A 35 6.65 12.53 15.51
C GLY A 35 7.09 11.82 14.23
N ILE A 36 6.16 11.44 13.36
CA ILE A 36 6.43 10.74 12.10
C ILE A 36 5.68 11.36 10.93
N VAL A 37 6.13 11.05 9.72
CA VAL A 37 5.38 11.29 8.48
C VAL A 37 4.87 10.00 7.88
N GLN A 38 3.78 10.10 7.13
CA GLN A 38 3.11 9.00 6.45
C GLN A 38 2.94 9.33 4.98
N VAL A 39 3.10 8.33 4.12
CA VAL A 39 2.68 8.38 2.73
C VAL A 39 1.26 7.85 2.68
N THR A 40 0.29 8.72 2.44
CA THR A 40 -1.11 8.34 2.26
C THR A 40 -1.35 7.91 0.82
N MET A 41 -2.18 6.90 0.61
CA MET A 41 -2.46 6.37 -0.71
C MET A 41 -3.93 5.98 -0.83
N ASN A 42 -4.58 6.48 -1.87
CA ASN A 42 -5.86 5.96 -2.35
C ASN A 42 -5.59 5.10 -3.58
N ILE A 43 -5.83 3.80 -3.45
CA ILE A 43 -5.74 2.83 -4.54
C ILE A 43 -7.16 2.65 -5.09
N THR A 44 -7.45 3.25 -6.24
CA THR A 44 -8.81 3.28 -6.79
C THR A 44 -9.18 2.01 -7.56
N ASP A 45 -8.18 1.24 -7.99
CA ASP A 45 -8.38 -0.07 -8.61
C ASP A 45 -7.24 -1.02 -8.20
N PHE A 46 -7.50 -1.85 -7.19
CA PHE A 46 -6.51 -2.80 -6.66
C PHE A 46 -6.26 -3.98 -7.61
N THR A 47 -7.19 -4.26 -8.54
CA THR A 47 -7.03 -5.37 -9.50
C THR A 47 -5.99 -5.04 -10.57
N LYS A 48 -5.79 -3.74 -10.84
CA LYS A 48 -4.73 -3.24 -11.74
C LYS A 48 -3.43 -2.99 -10.98
N ASN A 49 -3.53 -2.52 -9.75
CA ASN A 49 -2.37 -2.25 -8.88
C ASN A 49 -2.59 -2.84 -7.48
N PRO A 50 -2.19 -4.11 -7.27
CA PRO A 50 -2.35 -4.77 -5.98
C PRO A 50 -1.64 -4.03 -4.85
N ILE A 51 -2.23 -4.04 -3.66
CA ILE A 51 -1.72 -3.29 -2.49
C ILE A 51 -0.25 -3.66 -2.20
N TYR A 52 0.09 -4.95 -2.21
CA TYR A 52 1.47 -5.40 -1.95
C TYR A 52 2.49 -4.72 -2.87
N ARG A 53 2.18 -4.55 -4.15
CA ARG A 53 3.11 -4.04 -5.16
C ARG A 53 3.41 -2.57 -4.91
N VAL A 54 2.37 -1.81 -4.60
CA VAL A 54 2.49 -0.38 -4.30
C VAL A 54 3.27 -0.21 -3.00
N PHE A 55 2.96 -0.99 -1.97
CA PHE A 55 3.65 -0.93 -0.70
C PHE A 55 5.13 -1.33 -0.78
N GLU A 56 5.47 -2.36 -1.56
CA GLU A 56 6.87 -2.73 -1.83
C GLU A 56 7.61 -1.61 -2.58
N THR A 57 6.93 -0.87 -3.46
CA THR A 57 7.52 0.31 -4.10
C THR A 57 7.78 1.44 -3.10
N VAL A 58 6.86 1.68 -2.16
CA VAL A 58 7.09 2.63 -1.04
C VAL A 58 8.32 2.22 -0.23
N LYS A 59 8.45 0.93 0.13
CA LYS A 59 9.63 0.40 0.86
C LYS A 59 10.92 0.63 0.08
N MET A 60 10.92 0.34 -1.21
CA MET A 60 12.07 0.56 -2.08
C MET A 60 12.48 2.03 -2.11
N GLU A 61 11.54 2.94 -2.31
CA GLU A 61 11.80 4.38 -2.33
C GLU A 61 12.27 4.90 -0.97
N ALA A 62 11.63 4.48 0.13
CA ALA A 62 12.08 4.83 1.49
C ALA A 62 13.52 4.38 1.76
N LYS A 63 13.89 3.18 1.30
CA LYS A 63 15.26 2.64 1.40
C LYS A 63 16.28 3.52 0.68
N ARG A 64 15.92 4.13 -0.47
CA ARG A 64 16.81 5.08 -1.19
C ARG A 64 17.12 6.33 -0.37
N TYR A 65 16.21 6.73 0.52
CA TYR A 65 16.41 7.84 1.45
C TYR A 65 17.01 7.41 2.80
N GLY A 66 17.31 6.12 2.99
CA GLY A 66 17.81 5.60 4.27
C GLY A 66 16.78 5.66 5.41
N VAL A 67 15.49 5.73 5.09
CA VAL A 67 14.41 5.87 6.07
C VAL A 67 13.71 4.53 6.27
N PRO A 68 13.54 4.07 7.52
CA PRO A 68 12.78 2.85 7.81
C PRO A 68 11.27 3.10 7.71
N ILE A 69 10.52 2.09 7.28
CA ILE A 69 9.07 2.05 7.38
C ILE A 69 8.69 1.35 8.69
N LEU A 70 7.91 2.03 9.53
CA LEU A 70 7.46 1.50 10.82
C LEU A 70 6.27 0.54 10.69
N GLY A 71 5.44 0.74 9.66
CA GLY A 71 4.24 -0.05 9.41
C GLY A 71 3.34 0.61 8.38
N SER A 72 2.13 0.07 8.23
CA SER A 72 1.07 0.59 7.37
C SER A 72 -0.29 0.36 8.04
N GLU A 73 -1.27 1.18 7.70
CA GLU A 73 -2.64 1.03 8.18
C GLU A 73 -3.63 1.16 7.02
N ILE A 74 -4.80 0.53 7.18
CA ILE A 74 -5.95 0.70 6.29
C ILE A 74 -6.90 1.67 6.96
N ILE A 75 -7.30 2.70 6.23
CA ILE A 75 -8.31 3.65 6.70
C ILE A 75 -9.68 3.19 6.20
N GLY A 76 -10.56 2.81 7.13
CA GLY A 76 -11.91 2.33 6.82
C GLY A 76 -11.94 0.85 6.43
N LEU A 77 -12.69 0.53 5.36
CA LEU A 77 -12.88 -0.83 4.86
C LEU A 77 -12.03 -1.06 3.61
N ALA A 78 -11.56 -2.30 3.44
CA ALA A 78 -10.89 -2.74 2.21
C ALA A 78 -11.63 -3.95 1.60
N PRO A 79 -11.66 -4.08 0.27
CA PRO A 79 -12.18 -5.28 -0.38
C PRO A 79 -11.38 -6.51 0.06
N MET A 80 -12.06 -7.62 0.35
CA MET A 80 -11.42 -8.88 0.75
C MET A 80 -10.36 -9.33 -0.27
N GLY A 81 -10.68 -9.27 -1.57
CA GLY A 81 -9.75 -9.64 -2.65
C GLY A 81 -8.42 -8.89 -2.58
N ALA A 82 -8.41 -7.60 -2.21
CA ALA A 82 -7.20 -6.80 -2.13
C ALA A 82 -6.23 -7.30 -1.03
N LEU A 83 -6.80 -7.78 0.08
CA LEU A 83 -6.04 -8.37 1.18
C LEU A 83 -5.58 -9.78 0.84
N VAL A 84 -6.43 -10.55 0.17
CA VAL A 84 -6.13 -11.92 -0.26
C VAL A 84 -4.99 -11.95 -1.26
N ASP A 85 -5.01 -11.09 -2.28
CA ASP A 85 -3.92 -10.95 -3.25
C ASP A 85 -2.60 -10.59 -2.57
N THR A 86 -2.67 -9.72 -1.56
CA THR A 86 -1.51 -9.33 -0.76
C THR A 86 -0.97 -10.49 0.06
N ALA A 87 -1.84 -11.24 0.74
CA ALA A 87 -1.46 -12.41 1.52
C ALA A 87 -0.86 -13.51 0.63
N ALA A 88 -1.50 -13.80 -0.51
CA ALA A 88 -1.03 -14.79 -1.47
C ALA A 88 0.38 -14.44 -2.00
N TYR A 89 0.63 -13.15 -2.31
CA TYR A 89 1.95 -12.69 -2.72
C TYR A 89 3.03 -12.91 -1.64
N TYR A 90 2.80 -12.44 -0.40
CA TYR A 90 3.81 -12.53 0.66
C TYR A 90 4.04 -13.96 1.17
N LEU A 91 3.02 -14.82 1.11
CA LEU A 91 3.13 -16.23 1.49
C LEU A 91 3.65 -17.12 0.34
N GLY A 92 3.75 -16.60 -0.88
CA GLY A 92 4.19 -17.38 -2.05
C GLY A 92 3.20 -18.49 -2.43
N LEU A 93 1.90 -18.23 -2.30
CA LEU A 93 0.88 -19.24 -2.61
C LEU A 93 0.74 -19.39 -4.12
N HIS A 94 0.88 -20.62 -4.61
CA HIS A 94 0.66 -20.98 -6.00
C HIS A 94 -0.79 -21.40 -6.23
N ASP A 95 -1.40 -20.91 -7.32
CA ASP A 95 -2.78 -21.23 -7.72
C ASP A 95 -3.78 -21.10 -6.55
N PHE A 96 -3.60 -20.04 -5.76
CA PHE A 96 -4.49 -19.70 -4.67
C PHE A 96 -5.71 -18.96 -5.20
N ASP A 97 -6.89 -19.43 -4.81
CA ASP A 97 -8.17 -18.83 -5.17
C ASP A 97 -8.96 -18.51 -3.90
N ILE A 98 -9.76 -17.45 -3.96
CA ILE A 98 -10.53 -16.96 -2.83
C ILE A 98 -11.56 -17.97 -2.32
N SER A 99 -12.00 -18.92 -3.17
CA SER A 99 -12.87 -20.05 -2.78
C SER A 99 -12.24 -20.98 -1.74
N LYS A 100 -10.92 -20.95 -1.56
CA LYS A 100 -10.21 -21.72 -0.53
C LYS A 100 -10.29 -21.08 0.86
N LEU A 101 -10.89 -19.90 1.01
CA LEU A 101 -11.14 -19.26 2.31
C LEU A 101 -12.46 -19.76 2.89
N ILE A 102 -12.45 -20.07 4.18
CA ILE A 102 -13.64 -20.54 4.92
C ILE A 102 -14.75 -19.50 4.83
N GLU A 103 -14.41 -18.22 4.99
CA GLU A 103 -15.35 -17.10 4.94
C GLU A 103 -16.07 -17.03 3.59
N SER A 104 -15.41 -17.37 2.48
CA SER A 104 -16.04 -17.39 1.16
C SER A 104 -17.14 -18.43 1.05
N ALA A 105 -17.03 -19.55 1.78
CA ALA A 105 -18.07 -20.58 1.87
C ALA A 105 -19.19 -20.23 2.88
N LEU A 106 -18.95 -19.27 3.77
CA LEU A 106 -19.91 -18.83 4.80
C LEU A 106 -20.77 -17.64 4.37
N ILE A 107 -20.43 -16.98 3.26
CA ILE A 107 -21.12 -15.80 2.72
C ILE A 107 -22.28 -16.19 1.77
N GLU A 108 -22.51 -17.49 1.54
CA GLU A 108 -23.68 -18.01 0.81
C GLU A 108 -24.99 -17.92 1.62
#